data_AF-A0A815IS45-F1
#
_entry.id   AF-A0A815IS45-F1
#
_cell.length_a   1.000
_cell.length_b   1.000
_cell.length_c   1.000
_cell.angle_alpha   90.00
_cell.angle_beta   90.00
_cell.angle_gamma   90.00
#
_symmetry.space_group_name_H-M   'P 1'
#
loop_
_entity.id
_entity.type
_entity.pdbx_description
1 polymer ?
#
loop_
_entity_poly.entity_id
_entity_poly.type
_entity_poly.pdbx_seq_one_letter_code
_entity_poly.pdbx_strand_id
1 'polypeptide(L)'
;MIFYNDLREWPSIMLKEGHEWLKTDFNFQLPSFCNSTSSATSRVQNPEEGCFILNHDTPILNRQTAYNTSDDLLNLIMDPLYKYWFTNPNQTVYIALCFKFDISSHADVCDNNTGLLWRR
;
A
#
# COMPACT_ATOMS: atom_id res chain seq x y z
N MET A 1 6.01 12.69 -16.03
CA MET A 1 4.97 12.38 -15.03
C MET A 1 5.54 11.31 -14.13
N ILE A 2 5.81 11.62 -12.87
CA ILE A 2 6.36 10.65 -11.92
C ILE A 2 5.15 9.84 -11.44
N PHE A 3 5.09 8.58 -11.86
CA PHE A 3 4.04 7.66 -11.46
C PHE A 3 4.28 7.28 -10.00
N TYR A 4 3.39 7.67 -9.09
CA TYR A 4 3.36 7.18 -7.70
C TYR A 4 2.82 5.74 -7.66
N ASN A 5 3.28 4.88 -8.55
CA ASN A 5 3.04 3.46 -8.46
C ASN A 5 4.08 2.90 -7.52
N ASP A 6 3.61 2.23 -6.48
CA ASP A 6 4.43 1.75 -5.38
C ASP A 6 5.37 0.61 -5.81
N LEU A 7 6.43 1.00 -6.53
CA LEU A 7 7.48 0.17 -7.11
C LEU A 7 8.56 -0.20 -6.09
N ARG A 8 8.17 -0.41 -4.82
CA ARG A 8 9.10 -0.53 -3.68
C ARG A 8 9.96 0.72 -3.46
N GLU A 9 9.42 1.90 -3.72
CA GLU A 9 10.11 3.17 -3.42
C GLU A 9 10.03 3.53 -1.93
N TRP A 10 9.22 2.84 -1.14
CA TRP A 10 9.00 3.11 0.28
C TRP A 10 10.26 3.04 1.14
N PRO A 11 11.15 2.05 0.99
CA PRO A 11 12.44 2.07 1.68
C PRO A 11 13.19 3.37 1.39
N SER A 12 13.23 3.80 0.13
CA SER A 12 13.89 5.04 -0.29
C SER A 12 13.22 6.29 0.28
N ILE A 13 11.90 6.30 0.40
CA ILE A 13 11.12 7.42 0.97
C ILE A 13 11.33 7.50 2.48
N MET A 14 11.35 6.36 3.18
CA MET A 14 11.61 6.30 4.63
C MET A 14 13.06 6.61 4.99
N LEU A 15 14.01 6.26 4.11
CA LEU A 15 15.45 6.53 4.31
C LEU A 15 15.84 7.95 3.92
N LYS A 16 14.98 8.72 3.24
CA LYS A 16 15.18 10.17 3.09
C LYS A 16 14.83 10.84 4.42
N GLU A 17 15.85 11.38 5.08
CA GLU A 17 15.79 11.90 6.44
C GLU A 17 14.61 12.87 6.67
N GLY A 18 13.89 12.67 7.77
CA GLY A 18 12.94 13.64 8.32
C GLY A 18 11.46 13.43 7.98
N HIS A 19 11.09 12.40 7.22
CA HIS A 19 9.69 12.11 6.98
C HIS A 19 9.06 11.35 8.15
N GLU A 20 8.42 12.05 9.09
CA GLU A 20 7.60 11.40 10.13
C GLU A 20 6.36 10.70 9.55
N TRP A 21 6.04 10.92 8.27
CA TRP A 21 4.83 10.43 7.62
C TRP A 21 5.16 9.42 6.53
N LEU A 22 4.59 8.23 6.65
CA LEU A 22 4.48 7.23 5.59
C LEU A 22 3.05 7.23 5.08
N LYS A 23 2.84 7.52 3.79
CA LYS A 23 1.54 7.33 3.14
C LYS A 23 1.54 5.99 2.40
N THR A 24 0.47 5.22 2.53
CA THR A 24 0.27 3.97 1.79
C THR A 24 -1.15 3.93 1.22
N ASP A 25 -1.25 3.62 -0.07
CA ASP A 25 -2.52 3.60 -0.81
C ASP A 25 -2.98 2.15 -1.02
N PHE A 26 -3.87 1.70 -0.14
CA PHE A 26 -4.52 0.40 -0.19
C PHE A 26 -5.65 0.43 -1.22
N ASN A 27 -5.56 -0.42 -2.22
CA ASN A 27 -6.58 -0.61 -3.23
C ASN A 27 -7.20 -2.00 -3.06
N PHE A 28 -8.45 -2.05 -2.61
CA PHE A 28 -9.20 -3.29 -2.51
C PHE A 28 -9.54 -3.80 -3.91
N GLN A 29 -9.30 -5.08 -4.14
CA GLN A 29 -9.59 -5.75 -5.38
C GLN A 29 -10.45 -6.99 -5.14
N LEU A 30 -11.35 -7.23 -6.08
CA LEU A 30 -12.26 -8.37 -6.05
C LEU A 30 -11.50 -9.70 -6.19
N PRO A 31 -12.09 -10.82 -5.75
CA PRO A 31 -11.49 -12.14 -5.91
C PRO A 31 -11.07 -12.46 -7.34
N SER A 32 -11.81 -12.01 -8.36
CA SER A 32 -11.44 -12.21 -9.78
C SER A 32 -10.10 -11.60 -10.16
N PHE A 33 -9.73 -10.47 -9.56
CA PHE A 33 -8.43 -9.84 -9.74
C PHE A 33 -7.37 -10.57 -8.91
N CYS A 34 -7.67 -10.87 -7.64
CA CYS A 34 -6.72 -11.48 -6.71
C CYS A 34 -6.37 -12.93 -7.09
N ASN A 35 -7.31 -13.67 -7.67
CA ASN A 35 -7.13 -15.00 -8.26
C ASN A 35 -6.52 -14.96 -9.67
N SER A 36 -6.24 -13.77 -10.23
CA SER A 36 -5.61 -13.72 -11.54
C SER A 36 -4.22 -14.37 -11.48
N THR A 37 -3.91 -15.23 -12.46
CA THR A 37 -2.61 -15.90 -12.60
C THR A 37 -1.49 -14.97 -13.05
N SER A 38 -1.77 -13.67 -13.13
CA SER A 38 -0.77 -12.67 -13.44
C SER A 38 0.21 -12.56 -12.27
N SER A 39 1.47 -12.24 -12.58
CA SER A 39 2.45 -11.93 -11.54
C SER A 39 1.94 -10.89 -10.56
N ALA A 40 0.97 -10.06 -10.95
CA ALA A 40 0.37 -8.98 -10.19
C ALA A 40 -0.10 -9.38 -8.77
N THR A 41 -0.69 -10.56 -8.56
CA THR A 41 -1.28 -10.95 -7.25
C THR A 41 -0.89 -12.33 -6.75
N SER A 42 0.15 -12.94 -7.32
CA SER A 42 0.59 -14.32 -7.02
C SER A 42 1.00 -14.59 -5.56
N ARG A 43 1.05 -13.56 -4.70
CA ARG A 43 1.48 -13.64 -3.29
C ARG A 43 0.35 -13.47 -2.28
N VAL A 44 -0.89 -13.29 -2.73
CA VAL A 44 -2.06 -13.15 -1.85
C VAL A 44 -2.41 -14.50 -1.23
N GLN A 45 -2.53 -14.58 0.10
CA GLN A 45 -2.79 -15.84 0.80
C GLN A 45 -4.25 -16.30 0.72
N ASN A 46 -5.22 -15.36 0.78
CA ASN A 46 -6.66 -15.66 0.77
C ASN A 46 -7.38 -14.89 -0.35
N PRO A 47 -7.08 -15.19 -1.63
CA PRO A 47 -7.60 -14.39 -2.75
C PRO A 47 -9.13 -14.46 -2.92
N GLU A 48 -9.79 -15.48 -2.35
CA GLU A 48 -11.25 -15.63 -2.37
C GLU A 48 -12.02 -14.55 -1.58
N GLU A 49 -11.36 -13.87 -0.63
CA GLU A 49 -11.94 -12.75 0.14
C GLU A 49 -11.70 -11.39 -0.53
N GLY A 50 -11.00 -11.37 -1.66
CA GLY A 50 -10.41 -10.18 -2.24
C GLY A 50 -9.04 -9.88 -1.61
N CYS A 51 -8.43 -8.79 -2.02
CA CYS A 51 -7.09 -8.45 -1.59
C CYS A 51 -6.86 -6.94 -1.60
N PHE A 52 -6.05 -6.47 -0.65
CA PHE A 52 -5.50 -5.12 -0.70
C PHE A 52 -4.14 -5.14 -1.38
N ILE A 53 -4.07 -4.51 -2.54
CA ILE A 53 -2.80 -4.20 -3.18
C ILE A 53 -2.41 -2.76 -2.84
N LEU A 54 -1.12 -2.51 -2.76
CA LEU A 54 -0.57 -1.18 -2.51
C LEU A 54 -0.30 -0.54 -3.88
N ASN A 55 -1.24 0.30 -4.31
CA ASN A 55 -1.23 0.94 -5.60
C ASN A 55 -2.10 2.20 -5.60
N HIS A 56 -1.49 3.33 -5.98
CA HIS A 56 -2.21 4.59 -6.10
C HIS A 56 -3.12 4.63 -7.34
N ASP A 57 -2.66 4.08 -8.47
CA ASP A 57 -3.35 4.16 -9.75
C ASP A 57 -4.38 3.02 -9.94
N THR A 58 -5.05 2.99 -11.10
CA THR A 58 -5.90 1.87 -11.50
C THR A 58 -5.07 0.59 -11.69
N PRO A 59 -5.43 -0.51 -11.01
CA PRO A 59 -4.69 -1.77 -11.14
C PRO A 59 -4.82 -2.38 -12.54
N ILE A 60 -3.74 -2.99 -13.00
CA ILE A 60 -3.58 -3.58 -14.32
C ILE A 60 -3.47 -5.10 -14.16
N LEU A 61 -4.46 -5.82 -14.70
CA LEU A 61 -4.55 -7.28 -14.60
C LEU A 61 -3.39 -8.03 -15.27
N ASN A 62 -2.75 -7.48 -16.29
CA ASN A 62 -1.66 -8.14 -17.01
C ASN A 62 -0.28 -7.59 -16.65
N ARG A 63 -0.14 -7.00 -15.45
CA ARG A 63 1.15 -6.52 -14.96
C ARG A 63 2.13 -7.69 -14.80
N GLN A 64 3.34 -7.54 -15.33
CA GLN A 64 4.39 -8.57 -15.27
C GLN A 64 5.05 -8.72 -13.88
N THR A 65 4.89 -7.71 -13.02
CA THR A 65 5.44 -7.68 -11.66
C THR A 65 4.31 -7.69 -10.65
N ALA A 66 4.49 -8.42 -9.55
CA ALA A 66 3.58 -8.40 -8.43
C ALA A 66 3.38 -6.99 -7.87
N TYR A 67 2.12 -6.66 -7.58
CA TYR A 67 1.82 -5.59 -6.65
C TYR A 67 2.35 -5.96 -5.28
N ASN A 68 2.74 -4.94 -4.53
CA ASN A 68 2.91 -5.11 -3.10
C ASN A 68 1.53 -5.23 -2.45
N THR A 69 1.44 -5.94 -1.34
CA THR A 69 0.18 -6.13 -0.60
C THR A 69 0.30 -5.55 0.81
N SER A 70 -0.81 -5.52 1.55
CA SER A 70 -0.80 -5.23 2.99
C SER A 70 0.23 -6.04 3.77
N ASP A 71 0.48 -7.30 3.36
CA ASP A 71 1.43 -8.19 4.00
C ASP A 71 2.87 -7.71 3.80
N ASP A 72 3.18 -7.13 2.63
CA ASP A 72 4.51 -6.54 2.39
C ASP A 72 4.77 -5.34 3.30
N LEU A 73 3.75 -4.51 3.56
CA LEU A 73 3.88 -3.40 4.51
C LEU A 73 4.09 -3.92 5.94
N LEU A 74 3.36 -4.96 6.35
CA LEU A 74 3.56 -5.57 7.67
C LEU A 74 4.96 -6.16 7.80
N ASN A 75 5.43 -6.87 6.78
CA ASN A 75 6.79 -7.41 6.75
C ASN A 75 7.84 -6.31 6.87
N LEU A 76 7.64 -5.18 6.20
CA LEU A 76 8.53 -4.02 6.28
C LEU A 76 8.58 -3.42 7.69
N ILE A 77 7.43 -3.23 8.34
CA ILE A 77 7.35 -2.70 9.71
C ILE A 77 8.04 -3.64 10.71
N MET A 78 7.96 -4.95 10.46
CA MET A 78 8.55 -5.99 11.31
C MET A 78 10.01 -6.32 10.96
N ASP A 79 10.52 -5.83 9.83
CA ASP A 79 11.87 -6.11 9.35
C ASP A 79 12.91 -5.58 10.37
N PRO A 80 13.84 -6.43 10.85
CA PRO A 80 14.88 -6.02 11.79
C PRO A 80 15.69 -4.80 11.35
N LEU A 81 15.87 -4.60 10.04
CA LEU A 81 16.60 -3.47 9.47
C LEU A 81 15.88 -2.13 9.71
N TYR A 82 14.55 -2.12 9.67
CA TYR A 82 13.74 -0.89 9.81
C TYR A 82 13.05 -0.78 11.17
N LYS A 83 13.00 -1.88 11.95
CA LYS A 83 12.32 -1.95 13.24
C LYS A 83 12.71 -0.82 14.20
N TYR A 84 14.00 -0.49 14.29
CA TYR A 84 14.48 0.61 15.13
C TYR A 84 13.77 1.92 14.83
N TRP A 85 13.46 2.18 13.56
CA TRP A 85 12.80 3.40 13.13
C TRP A 85 11.32 3.45 13.59
N PHE A 86 10.61 2.33 13.54
CA PHE A 86 9.24 2.26 14.03
C PHE A 86 9.11 2.19 15.57
N THR A 87 10.18 1.80 16.28
CA THR A 87 10.15 1.59 17.74
C THR A 87 10.98 2.59 18.55
N ASN A 88 11.63 3.57 17.92
CA ASN A 88 12.45 4.56 18.63
C ASN A 88 11.55 5.48 19.47
N PRO A 89 11.73 5.56 20.80
CA PRO A 89 10.84 6.32 21.68
C PRO A 89 10.96 7.84 21.51
N ASN A 90 12.02 8.34 20.86
CA ASN A 90 12.24 9.78 20.63
C ASN A 90 11.63 10.28 19.31
N GLN A 91 10.98 9.41 18.55
CA GLN A 91 10.33 9.77 17.30
C GLN A 91 8.96 9.11 17.19
N THR A 92 8.03 9.80 16.54
CA THR A 92 6.73 9.22 16.20
C THR A 92 6.66 9.08 14.69
N VAL A 93 6.42 7.87 14.22
CA VAL A 93 6.17 7.60 12.80
C VAL A 93 4.66 7.49 12.62
N TYR A 94 4.10 8.36 11.79
CA TYR A 94 2.72 8.36 11.37
C TYR A 94 2.57 7.56 10.08
N ILE A 95 1.63 6.62 10.06
CA ILE A 95 1.27 5.89 8.85
C ILE A 95 -0.13 6.34 8.43
N ALA A 96 -0.21 7.08 7.33
CA ALA A 96 -1.46 7.47 6.71
C ALA A 96 -1.90 6.37 5.74
N LEU A 97 -3.02 5.71 6.08
CA LEU A 97 -3.62 4.67 5.24
C LEU A 97 -4.72 5.28 4.39
N CYS A 98 -4.56 5.19 3.07
CA CYS A 98 -5.54 5.63 2.09
C CYS A 98 -6.21 4.40 1.50
N PHE A 99 -7.53 4.29 1.63
CA PHE A 99 -8.27 3.14 1.11
C PHE A 99 -9.08 3.52 -0.13
N LYS A 100 -8.84 2.78 -1.21
CA LYS A 100 -9.63 2.79 -2.44
C LYS A 100 -10.40 1.49 -2.50
N PHE A 101 -11.71 1.58 -2.60
CA PHE A 101 -12.61 0.44 -2.65
C PHE A 101 -13.27 0.31 -4.02
N ASP A 102 -12.66 0.86 -5.08
CA ASP A 102 -13.39 1.10 -6.32
C ASP A 102 -13.79 -0.20 -7.02
N ILE A 103 -15.02 -0.65 -6.76
CA ILE A 103 -15.62 -1.87 -7.33
C ILE A 103 -16.32 -1.56 -8.67
N SER A 104 -16.47 -0.30 -9.09
CA SER A 104 -17.02 0.10 -10.41
C SER A 104 -17.27 1.61 -10.65
N SER A 105 -16.95 2.51 -9.72
CA SER A 105 -17.19 3.95 -9.90
C SER A 105 -16.27 4.81 -9.02
N HIS A 106 -15.22 5.39 -9.60
CA HIS A 106 -14.75 6.80 -9.59
C HIS A 106 -15.03 7.70 -8.35
N ALA A 107 -15.31 7.15 -7.18
CA ALA A 107 -15.41 7.86 -5.91
C ALA A 107 -14.08 7.64 -5.18
N ASP A 108 -13.05 8.35 -5.64
CA ASP A 108 -11.73 8.38 -5.03
C ASP A 108 -11.86 9.08 -3.67
N VAL A 109 -11.96 8.32 -2.57
CA VAL A 109 -11.84 8.85 -1.19
C VAL A 109 -10.44 9.48 -0.97
N CYS A 110 -9.54 9.25 -1.92
CA CYS A 110 -8.14 9.69 -1.91
C CYS A 110 -7.84 10.83 -2.91
N ASP A 111 -8.84 11.42 -3.57
CA ASP A 111 -8.64 12.77 -4.11
C ASP A 111 -8.32 13.68 -2.90
N ASN A 112 -7.43 14.66 -3.06
CA ASN A 112 -6.75 15.37 -1.98
C ASN A 112 -7.66 16.20 -1.04
N ASN A 113 -8.97 15.96 -1.05
CA ASN A 113 -10.02 16.67 -0.34
C ASN A 113 -10.62 15.91 0.85
N THR A 114 -10.38 14.61 1.05
CA THR A 114 -11.00 13.86 2.16
C THR A 114 -10.02 12.93 2.87
N GLY A 115 -9.04 13.50 3.57
CA GLY A 115 -8.18 12.75 4.49
C GLY A 115 -8.98 12.20 5.67
N LEU A 116 -9.38 10.92 5.60
CA LEU A 116 -9.84 10.17 6.77
C LEU A 116 -8.62 9.81 7.63
N LEU A 117 -8.22 10.76 8.46
CA LEU A 117 -7.27 10.54 9.55
C LEU A 117 -7.96 9.69 10.63
N TRP A 118 -7.68 8.39 10.65
CA TRP A 118 -7.95 7.57 11.82
C TRP A 118 -6.95 7.93 12.93
N ARG A 119 -7.42 8.69 13.92
CA ARG A 119 -6.75 8.83 15.22
C ARG A 119 -7.42 7.90 16.22
N ARG A 120 -6.61 7.14 16.97
CA ARG A 120 -7.04 6.59 18.26
C ARG A 120 -7.10 7.70 19.30
#